data_AF-A0A6V7L6J3-F1
#
_entry.id   AF-A0A6V7L6J3-F1
#
_cell.length_a   1.000
_cell.length_b   1.000
_cell.length_c   1.000
_cell.angle_alpha   90.00
_cell.angle_beta   90.00
_cell.angle_gamma   90.00
#
_symmetry.space_group_name_H-M   'P 1'
#
loop_
_entity.id
_entity.type
_entity.pdbx_description
1 polymer ?
#
loop_
_entity_poly.entity_id
_entity_poly.type
_entity_poly.pdbx_seq_one_letter_code
_entity_poly.pdbx_strand_id
1 'polypeptide(L)'
;NLGLVINGNSRVQLNVEARKAIAVPFLGNLPDGQILPLMWVDVGLDTVPEGILSILKHAYFTANYVDAFFRWGSIVIIISCLFALKYLFRKKGKSHAVLKRNASGEDKLLEDSA
;
A
#
# COMPACT_ATOMS: atom_id res chain seq x y z
N ASN A 1 5.60 -0.29 3.35
CA ASN A 1 6.64 -1.32 3.06
C ASN A 1 7.04 -1.16 1.61
N LEU A 2 8.29 -0.81 1.31
CA LEU A 2 8.74 -0.39 -0.03
C LEU A 2 9.16 -1.55 -0.95
N GLY A 3 9.33 -2.77 -0.41
CA GLY A 3 9.68 -3.94 -1.21
C GLY A 3 11.08 -3.91 -1.87
N LEU A 4 11.99 -3.05 -1.40
CA LEU A 4 13.34 -2.94 -1.94
C LEU A 4 14.32 -3.92 -1.28
N VAL A 5 15.22 -4.48 -2.09
CA VAL A 5 16.37 -5.28 -1.63
C VAL A 5 17.51 -4.33 -1.26
N ILE A 6 17.77 -4.20 0.04
CA ILE A 6 18.75 -3.27 0.62
C ILE A 6 20.09 -3.97 0.91
N ASN A 7 20.09 -5.29 0.93
CA ASN A 7 21.29 -6.10 1.00
C ASN A 7 20.90 -7.48 0.47
N GLY A 8 21.77 -8.09 -0.32
CA GLY A 8 21.52 -9.38 -0.92
C GLY A 8 22.80 -9.96 -1.48
N ASN A 9 23.00 -11.24 -1.22
CA ASN A 9 24.00 -12.04 -1.90
C ASN A 9 23.27 -13.14 -2.67
N SER A 10 23.52 -13.21 -3.97
CA SER A 10 23.00 -14.26 -4.85
C SER A 10 24.17 -15.11 -5.31
N ARG A 11 24.13 -16.41 -5.03
CA ARG A 11 25.12 -17.38 -5.49
C ARG A 11 24.48 -18.30 -6.52
N VAL A 12 25.06 -18.36 -7.71
CA VAL A 12 24.67 -19.30 -8.76
C VAL A 12 25.80 -20.28 -8.99
N GLN A 13 25.52 -21.57 -8.93
CA GLN A 13 26.50 -22.63 -9.17
C GLN A 13 26.24 -23.32 -10.50
N LEU A 14 27.28 -23.42 -11.33
CA LEU A 14 27.26 -24.16 -12.58
C LEU A 14 27.83 -25.57 -12.35
N ASN A 15 26.98 -26.56 -12.65
CA ASN A 15 27.27 -27.97 -12.52
C ASN A 15 27.10 -28.65 -13.87
N VAL A 16 27.93 -29.65 -14.16
CA VAL A 16 27.79 -30.51 -15.34
C VAL A 16 27.61 -31.95 -14.90
N GLU A 17 26.79 -32.70 -15.65
CA GLU A 17 26.60 -34.12 -15.41
C GLU A 17 27.48 -34.93 -16.36
N ALA A 18 28.35 -35.76 -15.82
CA ALA A 18 29.15 -36.70 -16.58
C ALA A 18 28.29 -37.93 -16.92
N ARG A 19 27.95 -38.10 -18.20
CA ARG A 19 27.23 -39.27 -18.71
C ARG A 19 28.13 -40.10 -19.59
N LYS A 20 28.21 -41.40 -19.32
CA LYS A 20 29.03 -42.34 -20.10
C LYS A 20 28.39 -42.57 -21.46
N ALA A 21 29.18 -42.40 -22.52
CA ALA A 21 28.80 -42.70 -23.88
C ALA A 21 29.77 -43.71 -24.48
N ILE A 22 29.25 -44.66 -25.26
CA ILE A 22 30.02 -45.76 -25.88
C ILE A 22 31.17 -45.22 -26.77
N ALA A 23 31.00 -44.02 -27.33
CA ALA A 23 31.98 -43.37 -28.22
C ALA A 23 33.06 -42.52 -27.51
N VAL A 24 33.01 -42.38 -26.17
CA VAL A 24 33.88 -41.45 -25.42
C VAL A 24 34.64 -42.20 -24.31
N PRO A 25 35.78 -42.85 -24.64
CA PRO A 25 36.50 -43.72 -23.70
C PRO A 25 37.23 -42.95 -22.58
N PHE A 26 37.34 -41.63 -22.66
CA PHE A 26 38.12 -40.80 -21.73
C PHE A 26 37.43 -40.53 -20.39
N LEU A 27 36.13 -40.84 -20.25
CA LEU A 27 35.38 -40.67 -18.99
C LEU A 27 35.69 -41.74 -17.92
N GLY A 28 36.57 -42.71 -18.22
CA GLY A 28 36.96 -43.90 -17.45
C GLY A 28 36.49 -43.97 -15.98
N ASN A 29 37.13 -43.19 -15.10
CA ASN A 29 36.95 -43.28 -13.64
C ASN A 29 35.79 -42.45 -13.07
N LEU A 30 35.11 -41.63 -13.88
CA LEU A 30 33.94 -40.87 -13.43
C LEU A 30 32.72 -41.80 -13.41
N PRO A 31 32.02 -41.97 -12.27
CA PRO A 31 30.71 -42.60 -12.24
C PRO A 31 29.75 -42.02 -13.27
N ASP A 32 28.93 -42.88 -13.87
CA ASP A 32 27.86 -42.42 -14.75
C ASP A 32 26.81 -41.65 -13.96
N GLY A 33 26.39 -40.49 -14.47
CA GLY A 33 25.49 -39.57 -13.78
C GLY A 33 26.16 -38.72 -12.68
N GLN A 34 27.49 -38.69 -12.62
CA GLN A 34 28.20 -37.88 -11.64
C GLN A 34 28.04 -36.38 -11.93
N ILE A 35 27.58 -35.61 -10.95
CA ILE A 35 27.51 -34.16 -11.01
C ILE A 35 28.87 -33.58 -10.60
N LEU A 36 29.49 -32.82 -11.51
CA LEU A 36 30.75 -32.15 -11.31
C LEU A 36 30.51 -30.64 -11.20
N PRO A 37 30.90 -30.01 -10.08
CA PRO A 37 30.87 -28.56 -9.96
C PRO A 37 31.99 -27.96 -10.81
N LEU A 38 31.65 -27.00 -11.66
CA LEU A 38 32.66 -26.28 -12.44
C LEU A 38 33.03 -24.96 -11.79
N MET A 39 32.04 -24.14 -11.48
CA MET A 39 32.24 -22.81 -10.92
C MET A 39 30.98 -22.31 -10.23
N TRP A 40 31.14 -21.29 -9.39
CA TRP A 40 30.03 -20.48 -8.91
C TRP A 40 30.30 -19.00 -9.19
N VAL A 41 29.21 -18.27 -9.37
CA VAL A 41 29.19 -16.82 -9.52
C VAL A 41 28.49 -16.25 -8.30
N ASP A 42 29.20 -15.38 -7.58
CA ASP A 42 28.67 -14.62 -6.46
C ASP A 42 28.34 -13.21 -6.93
N VAL A 43 27.07 -12.83 -6.79
CA VAL A 43 26.56 -11.50 -7.07
C VAL A 43 26.08 -10.91 -5.76
N GLY A 44 26.96 -10.12 -5.12
CA GLY A 44 26.68 -9.39 -3.89
C GLY A 44 26.39 -7.91 -4.16
N LEU A 45 25.46 -7.34 -3.40
CA LEU A 45 25.39 -5.91 -3.18
C LEU A 45 26.14 -5.60 -1.88
N ASP A 46 27.47 -5.53 -1.96
CA ASP A 46 28.36 -5.49 -0.78
C ASP A 46 28.11 -4.26 0.11
N THR A 47 27.79 -3.12 -0.48
CA THR A 47 27.40 -1.91 0.25
C THR A 47 26.35 -1.12 -0.55
N VAL A 48 25.25 -0.76 0.10
CA VAL A 48 24.33 0.22 -0.47
C VAL A 48 24.98 1.59 -0.35
N PRO A 49 25.16 2.34 -1.46
CA PRO A 49 25.69 3.69 -1.41
C PRO A 49 24.89 4.56 -0.45
N GLU A 50 25.57 5.38 0.34
CA GLU A 50 24.94 6.22 1.38
C GLU A 50 23.82 7.11 0.82
N GLY A 51 23.96 7.55 -0.44
CA GLY A 51 22.94 8.31 -1.16
C GLY A 51 21.64 7.53 -1.42
N ILE A 52 21.71 6.22 -1.70
CA ILE A 52 20.51 5.39 -1.84
C ILE A 52 19.87 5.17 -0.48
N LEU A 53 20.68 4.96 0.56
CA LEU A 53 20.18 4.77 1.93
C LEU A 53 19.43 6.00 2.45
N SER A 54 19.93 7.21 2.15
CA SER A 54 19.26 8.46 2.56
C SER A 54 17.91 8.64 1.85
N ILE A 55 17.86 8.39 0.53
CA ILE A 55 16.63 8.44 -0.26
C ILE A 55 15.62 7.40 0.26
N LEU A 56 16.07 6.18 0.55
CA LEU A 56 15.19 5.12 1.05
C LEU A 56 14.63 5.45 2.43
N LYS A 57 15.44 6.04 3.31
CA LYS A 57 14.99 6.52 4.62
C LYS A 57 13.93 7.61 4.47
N HIS A 58 14.14 8.57 3.58
CA HIS A 58 13.15 9.63 3.31
C HIS A 58 11.87 9.05 2.71
N ALA A 59 11.97 8.17 1.73
CA ALA A 59 10.81 7.52 1.11
C ALA A 59 10.00 6.68 2.12
N TYR A 60 10.67 5.93 2.99
CA TYR A 60 10.01 5.12 4.02
C TYR A 60 9.26 5.99 5.02
N PHE A 61 9.93 7.05 5.48
CA PHE A 61 9.33 8.01 6.40
C PHE A 61 8.11 8.65 5.73
N THR A 62 8.28 9.30 4.58
CA THR A 62 7.19 9.97 3.86
C THR A 62 6.03 9.03 3.57
N ALA A 63 6.27 7.81 3.08
CA ALA A 63 5.21 6.85 2.81
C ALA A 63 4.38 6.53 4.06
N ASN A 64 5.03 6.32 5.21
CA ASN A 64 4.33 6.02 6.45
C ASN A 64 3.50 7.22 6.97
N TYR A 65 3.99 8.45 6.82
CA TYR A 65 3.23 9.65 7.19
C TYR A 65 2.05 9.89 6.25
N VAL A 66 2.24 9.67 4.95
CA VAL A 66 1.18 9.80 3.95
C VAL A 66 0.09 8.76 4.22
N ASP A 67 0.45 7.49 4.44
CA ASP A 67 -0.51 6.43 4.77
C ASP A 67 -1.26 6.75 6.07
N ALA A 68 -0.55 7.19 7.11
CA ALA A 68 -1.17 7.60 8.36
C ALA A 68 -2.11 8.81 8.17
N PHE A 69 -1.70 9.81 7.40
CA PHE A 69 -2.50 10.99 7.11
C PHE A 69 -3.77 10.65 6.33
N PHE A 70 -3.68 9.83 5.28
CA PHE A 70 -4.87 9.40 4.55
C PHE A 70 -5.79 8.54 5.42
N ARG A 71 -5.24 7.62 6.21
CA ARG A 71 -6.03 6.73 7.07
C ARG A 71 -6.74 7.48 8.19
N TRP A 72 -6.04 8.34 8.93
CA TRP A 72 -6.65 9.09 10.03
C TRP A 72 -7.39 10.35 9.55
N GLY A 73 -6.89 11.03 8.52
CA GLY A 73 -7.51 12.19 7.91
C GLY A 73 -8.86 11.87 7.27
N SER A 74 -8.97 10.73 6.57
CA SER A 74 -10.26 10.30 6.01
C SER A 74 -11.33 10.08 7.08
N ILE A 75 -10.96 9.51 8.23
CA ILE A 75 -11.87 9.33 9.37
C ILE A 75 -12.35 10.69 9.90
N VAL A 76 -11.44 11.64 10.10
CA VAL A 76 -11.78 13.00 10.58
C VAL A 76 -12.71 13.72 9.60
N ILE A 77 -12.44 13.61 8.29
CA ILE A 77 -13.28 14.19 7.24
C ILE A 77 -14.68 13.60 7.27
N ILE A 78 -14.82 12.27 7.34
CA ILE A 78 -16.13 11.60 7.40
C ILE A 78 -16.91 12.06 8.64
N ILE A 79 -16.27 12.08 9.81
CA ILE A 79 -16.89 12.54 11.05
C ILE A 79 -17.37 14.00 10.92
N SER A 80 -16.52 14.88 10.37
CA SER A 80 -16.87 16.28 10.12
C SER A 80 -18.06 16.43 9.16
N CYS A 81 -18.09 15.67 8.06
CA CYS A 81 -19.21 15.65 7.12
C CYS A 81 -20.52 15.19 7.79
N LEU A 82 -20.47 14.16 8.63
CA LEU A 82 -21.65 13.68 9.37
C LEU A 82 -22.19 14.74 10.34
N PHE A 83 -21.31 15.44 11.05
CA PHE A 83 -21.71 16.54 11.93
C PHE A 83 -22.31 17.72 11.16
N ALA A 84 -21.68 18.12 10.06
CA ALA A 84 -22.19 19.17 9.19
C ALA A 84 -23.57 18.81 8.61
N LEU A 85 -23.72 17.57 8.15
CA LEU A 85 -24.98 17.06 7.62
C LEU A 85 -26.08 17.07 8.69
N LYS A 86 -25.79 16.58 9.90
CA LYS A 86 -26.72 16.62 11.04
C LYS A 86 -27.11 18.06 11.39
N TYR A 87 -26.16 19.00 11.38
CA TYR A 87 -26.44 20.41 11.62
C TYR A 87 -27.38 20.99 10.56
N LEU A 88 -27.13 20.71 9.27
CA LEU A 88 -27.98 21.15 8.17
C LEU A 88 -29.40 20.56 8.25
N PHE A 89 -29.54 19.28 8.57
CA PHE A 89 -30.86 18.67 8.78
C PHE A 89 -31.61 19.29 9.97
N ARG A 90 -30.93 19.55 11.09
CA ARG A 90 -31.54 20.27 12.23
C ARG A 90 -31.96 21.69 11.85
N LYS A 91 -31.15 22.39 11.05
CA LYS A 91 -31.48 23.74 10.55
C LYS A 91 -32.68 23.71 9.62
N LYS A 92 -32.74 22.78 8.66
CA LYS A 92 -33.90 22.60 7.76
C LYS A 92 -35.18 22.23 8.52
N GLY A 93 -35.10 21.32 9.50
CA GLY A 93 -36.24 20.96 10.35
C GLY A 93 -36.80 22.14 11.15
N LYS A 94 -35.92 22.98 11.70
CA LYS A 94 -36.32 24.23 12.38
C LYS A 94 -36.96 25.23 11.40
N SER A 95 -36.41 25.44 10.21
CA SER A 95 -37.01 26.32 9.20
C SER A 95 -38.39 25.84 8.75
N HIS A 96 -38.57 24.54 8.49
CA HIS A 96 -39.89 24.00 8.14
C HIS A 96 -40.91 24.14 9.28
N ALA A 97 -40.50 23.94 10.54
CA ALA A 97 -41.37 24.13 11.69
C ALA A 97 -41.79 25.60 11.89
N VAL A 98 -40.86 26.55 11.68
CA VAL A 98 -41.14 27.99 11.76
C VAL A 98 -42.07 28.45 10.64
N LEU A 99 -41.82 28.02 9.39
CA LEU A 99 -42.69 28.35 8.25
C LEU A 99 -44.11 27.81 8.43
N LYS A 100 -44.25 26.56 8.89
CA LYS A 100 -45.58 25.96 9.13
C LYS A 100 -46.33 26.65 10.27
N ARG A 101 -45.61 27.13 11.30
CA ARG A 101 -46.20 27.89 12.41
C ARG A 101 -46.67 29.28 11.98
N ASN A 102 -45.89 29.97 11.14
CA ASN A 102 -46.27 31.28 10.62
C ASN A 102 -47.50 31.20 9.70
N ALA A 103 -47.53 30.23 8.77
CA ALA A 103 -48.69 30.00 7.90
C ALA A 103 -49.96 29.64 8.71
N SER A 104 -49.84 28.80 9.74
CA SER A 104 -50.97 28.43 10.61
C SER A 104 -51.46 29.57 11.52
N GLY A 105 -50.62 30.57 11.81
CA GLY A 105 -51.01 31.75 12.58
C GLY A 105 -51.71 32.80 11.71
N GLU A 106 -51.32 32.90 10.45
CA GLU A 106 -51.90 33.82 9.47
C GLU A 106 -53.34 33.43 9.11
N ASP A 107 -53.61 32.13 8.91
CA ASP A 107 -54.97 31.60 8.64
C ASP A 107 -55.96 31.94 9.76
N LYS A 108 -55.53 31.80 11.02
CA LYS A 108 -56.37 32.10 12.20
C LYS A 108 -56.71 33.57 12.35
N LEU A 109 -55.82 34.47 11.93
CA LEU A 109 -56.08 35.91 12.00
C LEU A 109 -57.07 36.36 10.92
N LEU A 110 -57.12 35.67 9.78
CA LEU A 110 -58.09 35.92 8.72
C LEU A 110 -59.49 35.40 9.09
N GLU A 111 -59.57 34.29 9.83
CA GLU A 111 -60.84 33.73 10.33
C GLU A 111 -61.49 34.59 11.42
N ASP A 112 -60.71 35.17 12.35
CA ASP A 112 -61.22 36.06 13.41
C ASP A 112 -61.61 37.47 12.91
N SER A 113 -61.31 37.79 11.65
CA SER A 113 -61.58 39.12 11.04
C SER A 113 -62.80 39.15 10.11
N ALA A 114 -63.54 38.03 9.98
CA ALA A 114 -64.73 37.87 9.14
C ALA A 114 -66.01 37.77 10.00
#